data_AF-I5AW37-F1
#
_entry.id   AF-I5AW37-F1
#
_cell.length_a   1.000
_cell.length_b   1.000
_cell.length_c   1.000
_cell.angle_alpha   90.00
_cell.angle_beta   90.00
_cell.angle_gamma   90.00
#
_symmetry.space_group_name_H-M   'P 1'
#
loop_
_entity.id
_entity.type
_entity.pdbx_description
1 polymer ?
#
loop_
_entity_poly.entity_id
_entity_poly.type
_entity_poly.pdbx_seq_one_letter_code
_entity_poly.pdbx_strand_id
1 'polypeptide(L)'
;MLNDSGITEGFYSVQIGKCKQEYFYSNGTSGRVVKKREYDALYDSLVHGYSSLCNYEIGKVIEFGGKEYVLNEQRRFDIPYGEDIFDVKYTVY
;
A
#
# COMPACT_ATOMS: atom_id res chain seq x y z
N MET A 1 12.48 -13.28 -12.06
CA MET A 1 11.66 -12.33 -11.27
C MET A 1 10.19 -12.70 -11.43
N LEU A 2 9.27 -12.24 -10.56
CA LEU A 2 7.83 -12.57 -10.67
C LEU A 2 7.23 -12.15 -12.03
N ASN A 3 7.77 -11.08 -12.63
CA ASN A 3 7.43 -10.63 -13.98
C ASN A 3 7.68 -11.70 -15.06
N ASP A 4 8.72 -12.54 -14.91
CA ASP A 4 9.03 -13.59 -15.87
C ASP A 4 7.97 -14.71 -15.86
N SER A 5 7.19 -14.79 -14.77
CA SER A 5 6.04 -15.68 -14.62
C SER A 5 4.71 -15.02 -15.02
N GLY A 6 4.74 -13.82 -15.60
CA GLY A 6 3.55 -13.06 -16.00
C GLY A 6 2.81 -12.38 -14.84
N ILE A 7 3.37 -12.36 -13.63
CA ILE A 7 2.79 -11.66 -12.49
C ILE A 7 3.26 -10.21 -12.55
N THR A 8 2.30 -9.30 -12.76
CA THR A 8 2.51 -7.85 -12.72
C THR A 8 2.12 -7.26 -11.36
N GLU A 9 2.44 -6.00 -11.14
CA GLU A 9 2.08 -5.25 -9.93
C GLU A 9 0.58 -5.36 -9.61
N GLY A 10 0.26 -5.34 -8.31
CA GLY A 10 -1.12 -5.48 -7.82
C GLY A 10 -1.44 -6.84 -7.22
N PHE A 11 -2.73 -7.15 -7.11
CA PHE A 11 -3.19 -8.38 -6.46
C PHE A 11 -3.03 -9.60 -7.36
N TYR A 12 -2.48 -10.67 -6.77
CA TYR A 12 -2.37 -11.97 -7.42
C TYR A 12 -2.63 -13.09 -6.41
N SER A 13 -2.99 -14.26 -6.93
CA SER A 13 -3.19 -15.46 -6.10
C SER A 13 -2.22 -16.56 -6.48
N VAL A 14 -1.61 -17.18 -5.47
CA VAL A 14 -0.81 -18.39 -5.63
C VAL A 14 -1.63 -19.56 -5.13
N GLN A 15 -1.74 -20.59 -5.96
CA GLN A 15 -2.41 -21.84 -5.60
C GLN A 15 -1.41 -23.00 -5.67
N ILE A 16 -1.25 -23.71 -4.55
CA ILE A 16 -0.46 -24.93 -4.44
C ILE A 16 -1.39 -26.05 -4.00
N GLY A 17 -1.72 -26.95 -4.92
CA GLY A 17 -2.73 -27.98 -4.70
C GLY A 17 -4.10 -27.37 -4.34
N LYS A 18 -4.55 -27.60 -3.11
CA LYS A 18 -5.83 -27.06 -2.58
C LYS A 18 -5.67 -25.75 -1.81
N CYS A 19 -4.44 -25.33 -1.50
CA CYS A 19 -4.17 -24.12 -0.75
C CYS A 19 -4.10 -22.94 -1.72
N LYS A 20 -5.02 -21.98 -1.60
CA LYS A 20 -5.01 -20.70 -2.33
C LYS A 20 -4.68 -19.58 -1.35
N GLN A 21 -3.72 -18.72 -1.71
CA GLN A 21 -3.40 -17.53 -0.93
C GLN A 21 -3.27 -16.31 -1.84
N GLU A 22 -3.75 -15.17 -1.35
CA GLU A 22 -3.76 -13.89 -2.05
C GLU A 22 -2.65 -12.98 -1.52
N TYR A 23 -1.98 -12.33 -2.46
CA TYR A 23 -0.84 -11.45 -2.24
C TYR A 23 -1.00 -10.18 -3.06
N PHE A 24 -0.27 -9.15 -2.64
CA PHE A 24 -0.07 -7.92 -3.38
C PHE A 24 1.40 -7.85 -3.78
N TYR A 25 1.67 -7.66 -5.08
CA TYR A 25 3.00 -7.43 -5.61
C TYR A 25 3.24 -5.92 -5.70
N SER A 26 4.11 -5.42 -4.83
CA SER A 26 4.50 -4.01 -4.74
C SER A 26 5.81 -3.77 -5.48
N ASN A 27 5.93 -2.61 -6.13
CA ASN A 27 7.17 -2.10 -6.71
C ASN A 27 7.99 -1.26 -5.71
N GLY A 28 7.47 -1.07 -4.50
CA GLY A 28 8.12 -0.33 -3.44
C GLY A 28 9.35 -1.01 -2.84
N THR A 29 10.15 -0.22 -2.14
CA THR A 29 11.33 -0.70 -1.38
C THR A 29 10.95 -1.50 -0.13
N SER A 30 9.72 -1.32 0.39
CA SER A 30 9.27 -1.86 1.68
C SER A 30 8.46 -3.14 1.54
N GLY A 31 9.06 -4.16 0.90
CA GLY A 31 8.48 -5.50 0.76
C GLY A 31 7.78 -5.72 -0.57
N ARG A 32 8.47 -6.44 -1.48
CA ARG A 32 7.98 -6.71 -2.84
C ARG A 32 6.72 -7.58 -2.87
N VAL A 33 6.52 -8.48 -1.91
CA VAL A 33 5.37 -9.39 -1.84
C VAL A 33 4.75 -9.29 -0.46
N VAL A 34 3.50 -8.83 -0.41
CA VAL A 34 2.76 -8.60 0.83
C VAL A 34 1.53 -9.50 0.85
N LYS A 35 1.17 -10.10 1.99
CA LYS A 35 -0.09 -10.86 2.08
C LYS A 35 -1.26 -9.90 2.00
N LYS A 36 -2.37 -10.31 1.39
CA LYS A 36 -3.59 -9.48 1.32
C LYS A 36 -4.00 -8.91 2.69
N ARG A 37 -3.95 -9.72 3.75
CA ARG A 37 -4.27 -9.29 5.13
C ARG A 37 -3.40 -8.14 5.64
N GLU A 38 -2.12 -8.11 5.25
CA GLU A 38 -1.16 -7.09 5.68
C GLU A 38 -1.38 -5.81 4.88
N TYR A 39 -1.70 -5.95 3.59
CA TYR A 39 -2.17 -4.84 2.77
C TYR A 39 -3.45 -4.22 3.34
N ASP A 40 -4.46 -5.03 3.63
CA ASP A 40 -5.76 -4.57 4.14
C ASP A 40 -5.58 -3.82 5.47
N ALA A 41 -4.74 -4.32 6.38
CA ALA A 41 -4.48 -3.69 7.66
C ALA A 41 -3.80 -2.31 7.50
N LEU A 42 -2.82 -2.20 6.59
CA LEU A 42 -2.17 -0.91 6.33
C LEU A 42 -3.13 0.07 5.64
N TYR A 43 -3.87 -0.39 4.63
CA TYR A 43 -4.85 0.42 3.91
C TYR A 43 -5.91 0.98 4.86
N ASP A 44 -6.46 0.13 5.74
CA ASP A 44 -7.42 0.53 6.77
C ASP A 44 -6.86 1.64 7.68
N SER A 45 -5.59 1.51 8.08
CA SER A 45 -4.93 2.52 8.92
C SER A 45 -4.77 3.88 8.24
N LEU A 46 -4.58 3.89 6.90
CA LEU A 46 -4.40 5.10 6.10
C LEU A 46 -5.73 5.78 5.77
N VAL A 47 -6.76 5.00 5.45
CA VAL A 47 -8.05 5.51 4.95
C VAL A 47 -9.06 5.75 6.06
N HIS A 48 -9.07 4.96 7.14
CA HIS A 48 -10.01 5.15 8.25
C HIS A 48 -9.42 5.97 9.41
N GLY A 49 -8.11 6.25 9.37
CA GLY A 49 -7.42 7.16 10.28
C GLY A 49 -7.03 6.46 11.58
N TYR A 50 -5.74 6.12 11.69
CA TYR A 50 -5.17 5.49 12.88
C TYR A 50 -4.27 6.45 13.67
N SER A 51 -3.98 6.10 14.94
CA SER A 51 -3.12 6.91 15.83
C SER A 51 -1.71 7.14 15.29
N SER A 52 -1.22 6.30 14.38
CA SER A 52 0.08 6.46 13.72
C SER A 52 0.16 7.71 12.84
N LEU A 53 -0.98 8.24 12.36
CA LEU A 53 -1.03 9.46 11.57
C LEU A 53 -1.11 10.74 12.42
N CYS A 54 -1.19 10.62 13.76
CA CYS A 54 -1.25 11.77 14.67
C CYS A 54 -0.01 12.66 14.63
N ASN A 55 1.15 12.09 14.29
CA ASN A 55 2.42 12.80 14.23
C ASN A 55 2.62 13.59 12.92
N TYR A 56 1.77 13.39 11.92
CA TYR A 56 1.83 14.13 10.67
C TYR A 56 0.95 15.37 10.74
N GLU A 57 1.43 16.46 10.13
CA GLU A 57 0.66 17.69 9.97
C GLU A 57 -0.46 17.49 8.95
N ILE A 58 -1.63 18.06 9.23
CA ILE A 58 -2.73 18.11 8.26
C ILE A 58 -2.23 18.91 7.04
N GLY A 59 -2.54 18.43 5.84
CA GLY A 59 -2.01 18.99 4.60
C GLY A 59 -0.65 18.41 4.19
N LYS A 60 -0.05 17.51 4.98
CA LYS A 60 1.17 16.80 4.58
C LYS A 60 0.91 15.98 3.32
N VAL A 61 1.77 16.16 2.33
CA VAL A 61 1.78 15.37 1.09
C VAL A 61 2.71 14.18 1.28
N ILE A 62 2.24 12.99 0.90
CA ILE A 62 3.02 11.74 0.84
C ILE A 62 2.79 11.11 -0.54
N GLU A 63 3.86 10.60 -1.15
CA GLU A 63 3.77 9.86 -2.40
C GLU A 63 3.62 8.35 -2.11
N PHE A 64 2.55 7.75 -2.65
CA PHE A 64 2.29 6.31 -2.65
C PHE A 64 2.18 5.83 -4.11
N GLY A 65 3.01 4.86 -4.51
CA GLY A 65 2.95 4.28 -5.86
C GLY A 65 3.14 5.31 -6.99
N GLY A 66 3.97 6.32 -6.76
CA GLY A 66 4.19 7.42 -7.72
C GLY A 66 3.08 8.46 -7.79
N LYS A 67 2.07 8.40 -6.91
CA LYS A 67 0.97 9.37 -6.82
C LYS A 67 1.01 10.11 -5.50
N GLU A 68 0.80 11.41 -5.53
CA GLU A 68 0.76 12.25 -4.34
C GLU A 68 -0.62 12.22 -3.69
N TYR A 69 -0.64 12.03 -2.37
CA TYR A 69 -1.83 12.08 -1.55
C TYR A 69 -1.63 13.04 -0.39
N VAL A 70 -2.68 13.77 -0.03
CA VAL A 70 -2.65 14.78 1.02
C VAL A 70 -3.39 14.26 2.24
N LEU A 71 -2.80 14.42 3.42
CA LEU A 71 -3.47 14.10 4.68
C LEU A 71 -4.59 15.11 4.95
N ASN A 72 -5.84 14.66 4.89
CA ASN A 72 -7.00 15.52 5.07
C ASN A 72 -7.24 15.90 6.55
N GLU A 73 -8.21 16.78 6.81
CA GLU A 73 -8.54 17.25 8.17
C GLU A 73 -8.99 16.12 9.11
N GLN A 74 -9.48 15.00 8.55
CA GLN A 74 -9.89 13.81 9.28
C GLN A 74 -8.70 12.87 9.55
N ARG A 75 -7.47 13.29 9.22
CA ARG A 75 -6.22 12.53 9.31
C ARG A 75 -6.27 11.21 8.54
N ARG A 76 -6.76 11.29 7.31
CA ARG A 76 -6.90 10.17 6.38
C ARG A 76 -6.30 10.53 5.03
N PHE A 77 -5.91 9.52 4.27
CA PHE A 77 -5.57 9.67 2.86
C PHE A 77 -6.68 9.07 2.01
N ASP A 78 -7.13 9.79 0.98
CA ASP A 78 -8.14 9.33 0.03
C ASP A 78 -7.50 8.46 -1.06
N ILE A 79 -6.98 7.29 -0.66
CA ILE A 79 -6.27 6.34 -1.53
C ILE A 79 -7.27 5.31 -2.06
N PRO A 80 -7.36 5.07 -3.38
CA PRO A 80 -8.12 3.95 -3.94
C PRO A 80 -7.56 2.59 -3.51
N TYR A 81 -8.44 1.62 -3.24
CA TYR A 81 -8.03 0.27 -2.89
C TYR A 81 -7.33 -0.41 -4.08
N GLY A 82 -6.17 -1.02 -3.84
CA GLY A 82 -5.33 -1.66 -4.85
C GLY A 82 -4.15 -0.80 -5.33
N GLU A 83 -4.04 0.45 -4.88
CA GLU A 83 -2.83 1.26 -5.09
C GLU A 83 -1.64 0.71 -4.30
N ASP A 84 -0.42 0.99 -4.77
CA ASP A 84 0.80 0.53 -4.13
C ASP A 84 1.17 1.39 -2.90
N ILE A 85 0.48 1.13 -1.79
CA ILE A 85 0.71 1.79 -0.50
C ILE A 85 2.02 1.38 0.19
N PHE A 86 2.76 0.42 -0.37
CA PHE A 86 4.07 -0.02 0.12
C PHE A 86 5.23 0.65 -0.63
N ASP A 87 4.96 1.25 -1.80
CA ASP A 87 5.87 2.18 -2.48
C ASP A 87 5.72 3.59 -1.92
N VAL A 88 6.20 3.80 -0.69
CA VAL A 88 6.17 5.09 -0.02
C VAL A 88 7.45 5.85 -0.30
N LYS A 89 7.34 7.07 -0.84
CA LYS A 89 8.45 8.02 -0.85
C LYS A 89 8.21 9.14 0.12
N TYR A 90 9.14 9.28 1.06
CA TYR A 90 9.21 10.45 1.92
C TYR A 90 9.88 11.57 1.14
N THR A 91 9.09 12.54 0.68
CA THR A 91 9.63 13.81 0.19
C THR A 91 10.21 14.55 1.38
N VAL A 92 11.52 14.40 1.59
CA VAL A 92 12.29 15.19 2.55
C VAL A 92 12.51 16.54 1.88
N TYR A 93 11.84 17.58 2.39
CA TYR A 93 12.21 18.97 2.17
C TYR A 93 13.09 19.44 3.31
#